data_AF-A0AAI9U4D9-F1
#
_entry.id   AF-A0AAI9U4D9-F1
#
_cell.length_a   1.000
_cell.length_b   1.000
_cell.length_c   1.000
_cell.angle_alpha   90.00
_cell.angle_beta   90.00
_cell.angle_gamma   90.00
#
_symmetry.space_group_name_H-M   'P 1'
#
loop_
_entity.id
_entity.type
_entity.pdbx_description
1 polymer ?
#
loop_
_entity_poly.entity_id
_entity_poly.type
_entity_poly.pdbx_seq_one_letter_code
_entity_poly.pdbx_strand_id
1 'polypeptide(L)'
;MFDRALALSMNRCLSLPEFDMNPAELVPPDAKKPYTSLIQVFLQLAEVQSEIVHHMEIKNRKAREDVETIQTLQGKMWKIKETIRECQKQPLHTEEKYLQAEWMGVDFVYHSVMTSVVKLHPYLMDDAGLHQQLLGYARTSLSSLSEMLSIAKALVDFHLFRVSVSC
;
A
#
# COMPACT_ATOMS: atom_id res chain seq x y z
N MET A 1 -8.79 7.45 3.22
CA MET A 1 -7.80 6.34 3.29
C MET A 1 -8.47 4.98 3.50
N PHE A 2 -9.03 4.68 4.69
CA PHE A 2 -9.59 3.35 4.98
C PHE A 2 -10.74 2.92 4.06
N ASP A 3 -11.67 3.81 3.75
CA ASP A 3 -12.78 3.45 2.86
C ASP A 3 -12.30 3.04 1.45
N ARG A 4 -11.27 3.70 0.92
CA ARG A 4 -10.67 3.38 -0.39
C ARG A 4 -9.96 2.03 -0.37
N ALA A 5 -9.21 1.73 0.70
CA ALA A 5 -8.57 0.43 0.89
C ALA A 5 -9.58 -0.72 1.03
N LEU A 6 -10.66 -0.49 1.78
CA LEU A 6 -11.77 -1.44 1.94
C LEU A 6 -12.55 -1.61 0.63
N ALA A 7 -12.78 -0.52 -0.10
CA ALA A 7 -13.45 -0.56 -1.39
C ALA A 7 -12.72 -1.45 -2.39
N LEU A 8 -11.40 -1.26 -2.50
CA LEU A 8 -10.57 -2.09 -3.36
C LEU A 8 -10.52 -3.55 -2.91
N SER A 9 -10.33 -3.80 -1.61
CA SER A 9 -10.17 -5.18 -1.11
C SER A 9 -11.47 -5.97 -1.12
N MET A 10 -12.61 -5.32 -0.83
CA MET A 10 -13.93 -5.95 -0.82
C MET A 10 -14.65 -5.88 -2.16
N ASN A 11 -14.04 -5.27 -3.18
CA ASN A 11 -14.65 -5.06 -4.50
C ASN A 11 -16.02 -4.36 -4.41
N ARG A 12 -16.10 -3.29 -3.61
CA ARG A 12 -17.31 -2.50 -3.36
C ARG A 12 -17.13 -1.05 -3.82
N CYS A 13 -18.23 -0.33 -4.00
CA CYS A 13 -18.21 1.11 -4.22
C CYS A 13 -17.69 1.87 -2.98
N LEU A 14 -17.16 3.06 -3.21
CA LEU A 14 -16.79 3.99 -2.15
C LEU A 14 -18.04 4.39 -1.35
N SER A 15 -17.93 4.36 -0.03
CA SER A 15 -19.02 4.77 0.88
C SER A 15 -18.90 6.24 1.29
N LEU A 16 -17.70 6.80 1.19
CA LEU A 16 -17.42 8.20 1.43
C LEU A 16 -17.32 8.98 0.10
N PRO A 17 -17.77 10.25 0.07
CA PRO A 17 -17.59 11.10 -1.10
C PRO A 17 -16.11 11.30 -1.43
N GLU A 18 -15.82 11.57 -2.70
CA GLU A 18 -14.46 11.82 -3.15
C GLU A 18 -13.86 13.01 -2.40
N PHE A 19 -12.78 12.74 -1.67
CA PHE A 19 -11.99 13.75 -1.00
C PHE A 19 -10.87 14.19 -1.95
N ASP A 20 -11.05 15.33 -2.58
CA ASP A 20 -10.10 15.98 -3.49
C ASP A 20 -9.29 17.03 -2.69
N MET A 21 -8.25 16.57 -2.00
CA MET A 21 -7.29 17.43 -1.31
C MET A 21 -5.90 16.85 -1.49
N ASN A 22 -4.94 17.73 -1.77
CA ASN A 22 -3.54 17.37 -1.93
C ASN A 22 -2.99 16.79 -0.61
N PRO A 23 -2.44 15.56 -0.60
CA PRO A 23 -1.86 14.93 0.59
C PRO A 23 -0.80 15.80 1.28
N ALA A 24 -0.05 16.59 0.49
CA ALA A 24 1.00 17.47 0.99
C ALA A 24 0.45 18.71 1.73
N GLU A 25 -0.80 19.11 1.49
CA GLU A 25 -1.45 20.23 2.17
C GLU A 25 -2.08 19.79 3.50
N LEU A 26 -2.49 18.52 3.62
CA LEU A 26 -3.11 17.98 4.82
C LEU A 26 -2.10 17.72 5.94
N VAL A 27 -0.92 17.20 5.57
CA VAL A 27 0.17 16.92 6.51
C VAL A 27 1.49 17.28 5.82
N PRO A 28 2.05 18.48 6.09
CA PRO A 28 3.35 18.83 5.53
C PRO A 28 4.42 17.86 6.07
N PRO A 29 5.33 17.36 5.21
CA PRO A 29 6.39 16.47 5.64
C PRO A 29 7.33 17.21 6.59
N ASP A 30 7.37 16.79 7.84
CA ASP A 30 8.27 17.33 8.85
C ASP A 30 9.34 16.28 9.17
N ALA A 31 10.61 16.58 8.86
CA ALA A 31 11.74 15.71 9.14
C ALA A 31 11.91 15.40 10.65
N LYS A 32 11.30 16.20 11.53
CA LYS A 32 11.29 15.97 12.98
C LYS A 32 10.15 15.03 13.42
N LYS A 33 9.20 14.72 12.55
CA LYS A 33 8.04 13.86 12.82
C LYS A 33 7.92 12.78 11.75
N PRO A 34 8.66 11.66 11.89
CA PRO A 34 8.72 10.62 10.85
C PRO A 34 7.35 10.03 10.46
N TYR A 35 6.36 10.08 11.36
CA TYR A 35 4.99 9.63 11.10
C TYR A 35 4.25 10.48 10.06
N THR A 36 4.61 11.74 9.85
CA THR A 36 3.96 12.58 8.82
C THR A 36 4.21 12.02 7.42
N SER A 37 5.43 11.56 7.17
CA SER A 37 5.82 10.94 5.89
C SER A 37 5.06 9.64 5.65
N LEU A 38 4.83 8.87 6.71
CA LEU A 38 4.06 7.62 6.65
C LEU A 38 2.59 7.88 6.27
N ILE A 39 1.96 8.88 6.89
CA ILE A 39 0.59 9.30 6.56
C ILE A 39 0.51 9.77 5.10
N GLN A 40 1.50 10.55 4.63
CA GLN A 40 1.55 11.03 3.26
C GLN A 40 1.61 9.87 2.24
N VAL A 41 2.44 8.87 2.50
CA VAL A 41 2.52 7.67 1.64
C VAL A 41 1.21 6.92 1.62
N PHE A 42 0.55 6.73 2.76
CA PHE A 42 -0.76 6.08 2.79
C PHE A 42 -1.85 6.87 2.07
N LEU A 43 -1.81 8.20 2.10
CA LEU A 43 -2.72 9.04 1.32
C LEU A 43 -2.50 8.85 -0.18
N GLN A 44 -1.25 8.86 -0.64
CA GLN A 44 -0.92 8.59 -2.05
C GLN A 44 -1.36 7.19 -2.49
N LEU A 45 -1.14 6.16 -1.65
CA LEU A 45 -1.63 4.81 -1.92
C LEU A 45 -3.16 4.79 -2.01
N ALA A 46 -3.85 5.52 -1.13
CA ALA A 46 -5.30 5.58 -1.14
C ALA A 46 -5.85 6.25 -2.41
N GLU A 47 -5.18 7.26 -2.96
CA GLU A 47 -5.54 7.85 -4.27
C GLU A 47 -5.49 6.81 -5.39
N VAL A 48 -4.39 6.05 -5.48
CA VAL A 48 -4.25 4.96 -6.46
C VAL A 48 -5.36 3.91 -6.28
N GLN A 49 -5.70 3.56 -5.04
CA GLN A 49 -6.80 2.64 -4.75
C GLN A 49 -8.17 3.18 -5.23
N SER A 50 -8.41 4.49 -5.08
CA SER A 50 -9.62 5.16 -5.59
C SER A 50 -9.73 5.04 -7.10
N GLU A 51 -8.64 5.34 -7.81
CA GLU A 51 -8.59 5.28 -9.27
C GLU A 51 -8.82 3.85 -9.78
N ILE A 52 -8.27 2.84 -9.09
CA ILE A 52 -8.54 1.44 -9.42
C ILE A 52 -10.02 1.11 -9.25
N VAL A 53 -10.65 1.48 -8.13
CA VAL A 53 -12.07 1.21 -7.87
C VAL A 53 -12.94 1.88 -8.93
N HIS A 54 -12.67 3.15 -9.24
CA HIS A 54 -13.39 3.88 -10.27
C HIS A 54 -13.22 3.24 -11.66
N HIS A 55 -12.00 2.80 -11.98
CA HIS A 55 -11.72 2.08 -13.22
C HIS A 55 -12.46 0.73 -13.27
N MET A 56 -12.57 0.00 -12.16
CA MET A 56 -13.33 -1.26 -12.12
C MET A 56 -14.83 -1.04 -12.33
N GLU A 57 -15.39 0.06 -11.81
CA GLU A 57 -16.79 0.45 -12.05
C GLU A 57 -17.03 0.82 -13.54
N ILE A 58 -16.09 1.53 -14.16
CA ILE A 58 -16.17 1.96 -15.57
C ILE A 58 -15.87 0.84 -16.57
N LYS A 59 -14.91 -0.06 -16.28
CA LYS A 59 -14.46 -1.14 -17.18
C LYS A 59 -15.57 -2.11 -17.58
N ASN A 60 -16.66 -2.17 -16.83
CA ASN A 60 -17.91 -2.81 -17.29
C ASN A 60 -18.49 -2.18 -18.58
N ARG A 61 -17.90 -1.11 -19.15
CA ARG A 61 -18.42 -0.37 -20.30
C ARG A 61 -17.49 -0.24 -21.52
N LYS A 62 -16.14 -0.27 -21.42
CA LYS A 62 -15.20 -0.17 -22.59
C LYS A 62 -13.81 -0.76 -22.28
N ALA A 63 -13.17 -1.44 -23.26
CA ALA A 63 -11.94 -2.25 -23.05
C ALA A 63 -10.63 -1.68 -23.64
N ARG A 64 -10.66 -0.56 -24.39
CA ARG A 64 -9.48 -0.01 -25.10
C ARG A 64 -8.76 1.13 -24.37
N GLU A 65 -9.39 1.73 -23.36
CA GLU A 65 -8.83 2.81 -22.51
C GLU A 65 -7.97 2.25 -21.33
N ASP A 66 -7.94 0.92 -21.19
CA ASP A 66 -7.35 0.23 -20.05
C ASP A 66 -5.82 0.33 -19.96
N VAL A 67 -5.10 0.26 -21.09
CA VAL A 67 -3.62 0.10 -21.05
C VAL A 67 -2.91 1.40 -20.62
N GLU A 68 -3.32 2.55 -21.17
CA GLU A 68 -2.75 3.86 -20.82
C GLU A 68 -3.04 4.23 -19.36
N THR A 69 -4.25 3.92 -18.89
CA THR A 69 -4.63 4.11 -17.49
C THR A 69 -3.78 3.25 -16.56
N ILE A 70 -3.53 1.99 -16.93
CA ILE A 70 -2.69 1.09 -16.14
C ILE A 70 -1.23 1.55 -16.12
N GLN A 71 -0.68 2.00 -17.25
CA GLN A 71 0.67 2.58 -17.28
C GLN A 71 0.77 3.81 -16.38
N THR A 72 -0.26 4.65 -16.35
CA THR A 72 -0.35 5.81 -15.46
C THR A 72 -0.38 5.39 -13.99
N LEU A 73 -1.20 4.40 -13.63
CA LEU A 73 -1.28 3.85 -12.27
C LEU A 73 0.05 3.22 -11.84
N GLN A 74 0.70 2.46 -12.74
CA GLN A 74 2.03 1.93 -12.49
C GLN A 74 3.02 3.06 -12.23
N GLY A 75 3.05 4.10 -13.09
CA GLY A 75 3.92 5.27 -12.91
C GLY A 75 3.73 5.96 -11.56
N LYS A 76 2.47 6.12 -11.10
CA LYS A 76 2.16 6.65 -9.77
C LYS A 76 2.71 5.76 -8.66
N MET A 77 2.51 4.45 -8.76
CA MET A 77 3.07 3.48 -7.81
C MET A 77 4.60 3.53 -7.78
N TRP A 78 5.27 3.62 -8.93
CA TRP A 78 6.73 3.75 -8.97
C TRP A 78 7.24 4.99 -8.22
N LYS A 79 6.58 6.14 -8.38
CA LYS A 79 6.90 7.35 -7.61
C LYS A 79 6.71 7.15 -6.11
N ILE A 80 5.60 6.51 -5.70
CA ILE A 80 5.36 6.17 -4.29
C ILE A 80 6.50 5.30 -3.73
N LYS A 81 6.98 4.32 -4.51
CA LYS A 81 8.12 3.48 -4.12
C LYS A 81 9.41 4.27 -3.93
N GLU A 82 9.65 5.27 -4.76
CA GLU A 82 10.78 6.17 -4.60
C GLU A 82 10.64 6.99 -3.32
N THR A 83 9.47 7.55 -3.05
CA THR A 83 9.18 8.27 -1.80
C THR A 83 9.39 7.38 -0.57
N ILE A 84 8.89 6.13 -0.58
CA ILE A 84 9.12 5.16 0.50
C ILE A 84 10.62 4.96 0.74
N ARG A 85 11.40 4.75 -0.33
CA ARG A 85 12.85 4.56 -0.25
C ARG A 85 13.58 5.79 0.28
N GLU A 86 13.13 6.99 -0.08
CA GLU A 86 13.72 8.24 0.41
C GLU A 86 13.43 8.45 1.90
N CYS A 87 12.21 8.15 2.34
CA CYS A 87 11.86 8.20 3.76
C CYS A 87 12.66 7.17 4.56
N GLN A 88 12.74 5.91 4.11
CA GLN A 88 13.46 4.85 4.82
C GLN A 88 14.97 5.11 4.95
N LYS A 89 15.57 5.95 4.10
CA LYS A 89 16.99 6.34 4.22
C LYS A 89 17.29 7.29 5.37
N GLN A 90 16.29 7.93 5.98
CA GLN A 90 16.55 8.88 7.05
C GLN A 90 16.81 8.13 8.37
N PRO A 91 17.84 8.51 9.14
CA PRO A 91 18.31 7.75 10.32
C PRO A 91 17.24 7.59 11.41
N LEU A 92 16.35 8.58 11.56
CA LEU A 92 15.23 8.55 12.51
C LEU A 92 14.25 7.39 12.28
N HIS A 93 14.15 6.88 11.06
CA HIS A 93 13.29 5.72 10.75
C HIS A 93 13.94 4.38 11.10
N THR A 94 15.24 4.35 11.39
CA THR A 94 15.98 3.12 11.70
C THR A 94 16.02 2.83 13.20
N GLU A 95 15.90 3.84 14.06
CA GLU A 95 16.05 3.67 15.52
C GLU A 95 14.76 3.22 16.24
N GLU A 96 13.59 3.51 15.67
CA GLU A 96 12.30 3.22 16.30
C GLU A 96 11.64 1.94 15.76
N LYS A 97 11.58 0.88 16.59
CA LYS A 97 11.03 -0.44 16.21
C LYS A 97 9.56 -0.39 15.77
N TYR A 98 8.75 0.47 16.36
CA TYR A 98 7.34 0.63 15.98
C TYR A 98 7.23 1.23 14.58
N LEU A 99 8.03 2.25 14.29
CA LEU A 99 8.06 2.90 12.99
C LEU A 99 8.55 1.96 11.89
N GLN A 100 9.52 1.09 12.18
CA GLN A 100 9.93 0.01 11.27
C GLN A 100 8.77 -0.95 10.94
N ALA A 101 7.98 -1.35 11.96
CA ALA A 101 6.83 -2.22 11.75
C ALA A 101 5.74 -1.53 10.90
N GLU A 102 5.51 -0.23 11.11
CA GLU A 102 4.59 0.56 10.28
C GLU A 102 5.06 0.64 8.82
N TRP A 103 6.37 0.78 8.57
CA TRP A 103 6.94 0.74 7.22
C TRP A 103 6.82 -0.63 6.57
N MET A 104 6.91 -1.74 7.32
CA MET A 104 6.58 -3.07 6.79
C MET A 104 5.11 -3.16 6.35
N GLY A 105 4.21 -2.48 7.08
CA GLY A 105 2.82 -2.33 6.69
C GLY A 105 2.65 -1.56 5.38
N VAL A 106 3.38 -0.45 5.21
CA VAL A 106 3.43 0.31 3.96
C VAL A 106 3.92 -0.56 2.79
N ASP A 107 4.99 -1.34 2.99
CA ASP A 107 5.51 -2.25 1.96
C ASP A 107 4.49 -3.32 1.60
N PHE A 108 3.78 -3.90 2.57
CA PHE A 108 2.69 -4.82 2.32
C PHE A 108 1.60 -4.19 1.44
N VAL A 109 1.12 -2.99 1.81
CA VAL A 109 0.06 -2.29 1.07
C VAL A 109 0.54 -1.93 -0.34
N TYR A 110 1.77 -1.47 -0.50
CA TYR A 110 2.36 -1.18 -1.80
C TYR A 110 2.28 -2.39 -2.74
N HIS A 111 2.78 -3.55 -2.31
CA HIS A 111 2.80 -4.77 -3.14
C HIS A 111 1.39 -5.30 -3.39
N SER A 112 0.48 -5.14 -2.43
CA SER A 112 -0.93 -5.50 -2.57
C SER A 112 -1.64 -4.64 -3.63
N VAL A 113 -1.49 -3.31 -3.55
CA VAL A 113 -2.07 -2.38 -4.54
C VAL A 113 -1.46 -2.61 -5.92
N MET A 114 -0.16 -2.84 -6.01
CA MET A 114 0.50 -3.12 -7.29
C MET A 114 -0.02 -4.42 -7.93
N THR A 115 -0.33 -5.43 -7.12
CA THR A 115 -1.00 -6.65 -7.61
C THR A 115 -2.37 -6.32 -8.22
N SER A 116 -3.14 -5.44 -7.58
CA SER A 116 -4.43 -4.96 -8.13
C SER A 116 -4.25 -4.17 -9.43
N VAL A 117 -3.23 -3.31 -9.53
CA VAL A 117 -2.91 -2.58 -10.77
C VAL A 117 -2.58 -3.55 -11.91
N VAL A 118 -1.73 -4.55 -11.68
CA VAL A 118 -1.37 -5.54 -12.72
C VAL A 118 -2.57 -6.41 -13.08
N LYS A 119 -3.46 -6.71 -12.13
CA LYS A 119 -4.72 -7.44 -12.39
C LYS A 119 -5.65 -6.74 -13.38
N LEU A 120 -5.58 -5.41 -13.48
CA LEU A 120 -6.39 -4.66 -14.43
C LEU A 120 -5.96 -4.88 -15.89
N HIS A 121 -4.74 -5.38 -16.13
CA HIS A 121 -4.16 -5.47 -17.47
C HIS A 121 -4.96 -6.40 -18.39
N PRO A 122 -5.44 -5.91 -19.55
CA PRO A 122 -6.32 -6.69 -20.42
C PRO A 122 -5.62 -7.94 -20.97
N TYR A 123 -4.31 -7.88 -21.18
CA TYR A 123 -3.49 -8.99 -21.68
C TYR A 123 -2.94 -9.91 -20.59
N LEU A 124 -3.41 -9.81 -19.33
CA LEU A 124 -2.87 -10.60 -18.23
C LEU A 124 -2.98 -12.12 -18.45
N MET A 125 -4.03 -12.58 -19.13
CA MET A 125 -4.21 -14.01 -19.44
C MET A 125 -3.32 -14.49 -20.58
N ASP A 126 -2.89 -13.58 -21.45
CA ASP A 126 -2.14 -13.90 -22.68
C ASP A 126 -0.62 -13.70 -22.50
N ASP A 127 -0.21 -12.90 -21.52
CA ASP A 127 1.20 -12.58 -21.25
C ASP A 127 1.71 -13.26 -19.97
N ALA A 128 2.56 -14.27 -20.16
CA ALA A 128 3.21 -15.00 -19.07
C ALA A 128 4.13 -14.11 -18.21
N GLY A 129 4.72 -13.06 -18.78
CA GLY A 129 5.55 -12.09 -18.07
C GLY A 129 4.74 -11.26 -17.08
N LEU A 130 3.57 -10.78 -17.50
CA LEU A 130 2.64 -10.07 -16.61
C LEU A 130 2.10 -10.96 -15.51
N HIS A 131 1.80 -12.22 -15.83
CA HIS A 131 1.38 -13.20 -14.84
C HIS A 131 2.47 -13.44 -13.78
N GLN A 132 3.73 -13.59 -14.21
CA GLN A 132 4.86 -13.76 -13.30
C GLN A 132 5.09 -12.50 -12.45
N GLN A 133 4.94 -11.30 -13.01
CA GLN A 133 5.07 -10.05 -12.28
C GLN A 133 3.98 -9.90 -11.20
N LEU A 134 2.73 -10.24 -11.54
CA LEU A 134 1.62 -10.30 -10.59
C LEU A 134 1.92 -11.25 -9.44
N LEU A 135 2.36 -12.48 -9.75
CA LEU A 135 2.71 -13.46 -8.74
C LEU A 135 3.88 -13.00 -7.86
N GLY A 136 4.86 -12.30 -8.44
CA GLY A 136 5.96 -11.68 -7.71
C GLY A 136 5.45 -10.72 -6.64
N TYR A 137 4.62 -9.75 -7.03
CA TYR A 137 4.04 -8.79 -6.08
C TYR A 137 3.14 -9.45 -5.04
N ALA A 138 2.31 -10.42 -5.44
CA ALA A 138 1.44 -11.14 -4.52
C ALA A 138 2.23 -11.95 -3.48
N ARG A 139 3.30 -12.63 -3.90
CA ARG A 139 4.19 -13.36 -3.00
C ARG A 139 4.90 -12.42 -2.03
N THR A 140 5.46 -11.30 -2.52
CA THR A 140 6.12 -10.33 -1.65
C THR A 140 5.15 -9.74 -0.63
N SER A 141 3.93 -9.37 -1.05
CA SER A 141 2.89 -8.91 -0.13
C SER A 141 2.59 -9.95 0.96
N LEU A 142 2.40 -11.22 0.58
CA LEU A 142 2.14 -12.29 1.55
C LEU A 142 3.33 -12.54 2.49
N SER A 143 4.56 -12.49 1.98
CA SER A 143 5.78 -12.60 2.79
C SER A 143 5.86 -11.47 3.81
N SER A 144 5.65 -10.22 3.40
CA SER A 144 5.64 -9.07 4.33
C SER A 144 4.55 -9.23 5.40
N LEU A 145 3.36 -9.72 5.04
CA LEU A 145 2.30 -10.01 6.01
C LEU A 145 2.70 -11.10 7.00
N SER A 146 3.36 -12.16 6.53
CA SER A 146 3.87 -13.23 7.37
C SER A 146 4.95 -12.75 8.34
N GLU A 147 5.85 -11.88 7.88
CA GLU A 147 6.88 -11.26 8.71
C GLU A 147 6.26 -10.36 9.79
N MET A 148 5.31 -9.50 9.42
CA MET A 148 4.57 -8.67 10.38
C MET A 148 3.85 -9.53 11.43
N LEU A 149 3.22 -10.63 11.02
CA LEU A 149 2.54 -11.56 11.94
C LEU A 149 3.54 -12.22 12.91
N SER A 150 4.73 -12.57 12.43
CA SER A 150 5.81 -13.14 13.26
C SER A 150 6.28 -12.13 14.31
N ILE A 151 6.50 -10.87 13.91
CA ILE A 151 6.90 -9.79 14.81
C ILE A 151 5.79 -9.50 15.84
N ALA A 152 4.54 -9.44 15.41
CA ALA A 152 3.41 -9.23 16.30
C ALA A 152 3.30 -10.33 17.36
N LYS A 153 3.46 -11.59 16.97
CA LYS A 153 3.50 -12.72 17.92
C LYS A 153 4.63 -12.59 18.93
N ALA A 154 5.85 -12.28 18.46
CA ALA A 154 7.00 -12.08 19.33
C ALA A 154 6.78 -10.95 20.34
N LEU A 155 6.14 -9.85 19.94
CA LEU A 155 5.81 -8.73 20.84
C LEU A 155 4.77 -9.12 21.89
N VAL A 156 3.75 -9.91 21.52
CA VAL A 156 2.73 -10.43 22.44
C VAL A 156 3.35 -11.40 23.45
N ASP A 157 4.22 -12.31 22.99
CA ASP A 157 4.92 -13.25 23.86
C ASP A 157 5.83 -12.54 24.87
N PHE A 158 6.53 -11.48 24.45
CA PHE A 158 7.32 -10.62 25.34
C PHE A 158 6.45 -9.90 26.39
N HIS A 159 5.26 -9.45 26.00
CA HIS A 159 4.33 -8.81 26.93
C HIS A 159 3.76 -9.80 27.95
N LEU A 160 3.41 -11.02 27.51
CA LEU A 160 2.96 -12.09 28.39
C LEU A 160 4.06 -12.52 29.38
N PHE A 161 5.31 -12.55 28.91
CA PHE A 161 6.47 -12.87 29.74
C PHE A 161 6.73 -11.77 30.78
N ARG A 162 6.67 -10.48 30.42
CA ARG A 162 6.80 -9.38 31.39
C ARG A 162 5.70 -9.37 32.44
N VAL A 163 4.46 -9.69 32.07
CA VAL A 163 3.35 -9.80 33.02
C VAL A 163 3.55 -10.99 33.97
N SER A 164 4.09 -12.11 33.48
CA SER A 164 4.36 -13.31 34.30
C SER A 164 5.54 -13.17 35.26
N VAL A 165 6.53 -12.33 34.93
CA VAL A 165 7.71 -12.07 35.80
C VAL A 165 7.44 -10.95 36.82
N SER A 166 6.34 -10.22 36.67
CA SER A 166 5.93 -9.14 37.58
C SER A 166 4.89 -9.57 38.62
N CYS A 167 4.58 -10.87 38.72
CA CYS A 167 3.70 -11.47 39.72
C CYS A 167 4.49 -12.32 40.72
#